data_AF-W7E6C0-F1
#
_entry.id   AF-W7E6C0-F1
#
_cell.length_a   1.000
_cell.length_b   1.000
_cell.length_c   1.000
_cell.angle_alpha   90.00
_cell.angle_beta   90.00
_cell.angle_gamma   90.00
#
_symmetry.space_group_name_H-M   'P 1'
#
loop_
_entity.id
_entity.type
_entity.pdbx_description
1 polymer ?
#
loop_
_entity_poly.entity_id
_entity_poly.type
_entity_poly.pdbx_seq_one_letter_code
_entity_poly.pdbx_strand_id
1 'polypeptide(L)'
;MQAILGNYLPVLIFGIISLIIACAMLGAALFCAKQKPYAEKNSPYECGFPAFEDARQMFDVRYYLVGILFTIFDLEMVFLFPWALTLSKIGMFGFFSMLAFLVVLTVGFIYEWCKGALEWD
;
A
#
# COMPACT_ATOMS: atom_id res chain seq x y z
N MET A 1 19.20 -2.62 25.34
CA MET A 1 18.63 -3.78 24.59
C MET A 1 17.32 -4.26 25.20
N GLN A 2 17.27 -4.62 26.49
CA GLN A 2 16.03 -5.10 27.13
C GLN A 2 14.88 -4.08 27.14
N ALA A 3 15.16 -2.78 27.37
CA ALA A 3 14.13 -1.73 27.31
C ALA A 3 13.54 -1.52 25.91
N ILE A 4 14.36 -1.67 24.85
CA ILE A 4 13.88 -1.62 23.47
C ILE A 4 12.98 -2.82 23.19
N LEU A 5 13.46 -4.02 23.50
CA LEU A 5 12.69 -5.25 23.31
C LEU A 5 11.37 -5.25 24.10
N GLY A 6 11.38 -4.70 25.31
CA GLY A 6 10.19 -4.52 26.15
C GLY A 6 9.14 -3.57 25.55
N ASN A 7 9.54 -2.59 24.73
CA ASN A 7 8.61 -1.68 24.06
C ASN A 7 8.02 -2.27 22.77
N TYR A 8 8.78 -3.10 22.04
CA TYR A 8 8.29 -3.75 20.82
C TYR A 8 7.50 -5.04 21.10
N LEU A 9 7.71 -5.68 22.25
CA LEU A 9 7.00 -6.89 22.65
C LEU A 9 5.47 -6.71 22.73
N PRO A 10 4.91 -5.61 23.30
CA PRO A 10 3.48 -5.32 23.23
C PRO A 10 2.93 -5.20 21.81
N VAL A 11 3.69 -4.59 20.88
CA VAL A 11 3.29 -4.43 19.48
C VAL A 11 3.18 -5.81 18.80
N LEU A 12 4.17 -6.67 19.04
CA LEU A 12 4.18 -8.03 18.51
C LEU A 12 3.05 -8.88 19.10
N ILE A 13 2.82 -8.80 20.42
CA ILE A 13 1.70 -9.50 21.09
C ILE A 13 0.36 -9.02 20.50
N PHE A 14 0.19 -7.71 20.31
CA PHE A 14 -1.02 -7.16 19.70
C PHE A 14 -1.24 -7.69 18.28
N GLY A 15 -0.19 -7.75 17.45
CA GLY A 15 -0.25 -8.33 16.10
C GLY A 15 -0.60 -9.83 16.10
N ILE A 16 -0.10 -10.59 17.08
CA ILE A 16 -0.45 -12.00 17.23
C ILE A 16 -1.92 -12.16 17.66
N ILE A 17 -2.37 -11.37 18.63
CA ILE A 17 -3.76 -11.42 19.11
C ILE A 17 -4.73 -11.04 17.98
N SER A 18 -4.43 -9.99 17.22
CA SER A 18 -5.28 -9.57 16.09
C SER A 18 -5.37 -10.67 15.02
N LEU A 19 -4.26 -11.34 14.71
CA LEU A 19 -4.24 -12.48 13.80
C LEU A 19 -5.06 -13.66 14.34
N ILE A 20 -4.92 -14.00 15.63
CA ILE A 20 -5.69 -15.07 16.28
C ILE A 20 -7.18 -14.76 16.19
N ILE A 21 -7.59 -13.53 16.48
CA ILE A 21 -9.01 -13.12 16.39
C ILE A 21 -9.50 -13.22 14.95
N ALA A 22 -8.77 -12.71 13.97
CA ALA A 22 -9.15 -12.81 12.56
C ALA A 22 -9.30 -14.26 12.09
N CYS A 23 -8.34 -15.12 12.43
CA CYS A 23 -8.39 -16.55 12.14
C CYS A 23 -9.53 -17.26 12.88
N ALA A 24 -9.80 -16.90 14.14
CA ALA A 24 -10.90 -17.46 14.91
C ALA A 24 -12.26 -17.07 14.33
N MET A 25 -12.43 -15.83 13.86
CA MET A 25 -13.65 -15.38 13.19
C MET A 25 -13.87 -16.09 11.85
N LEU A 26 -12.82 -16.20 11.03
CA LEU A 26 -12.87 -16.97 9.77
C LEU A 26 -13.15 -18.46 10.05
N GLY A 27 -12.47 -19.04 11.04
CA GLY A 27 -12.70 -20.43 11.47
C GLY A 27 -14.13 -20.64 11.95
N ALA A 28 -14.66 -19.76 12.79
CA ALA A 28 -16.05 -19.82 13.25
C ALA A 28 -17.03 -19.71 12.07
N ALA A 29 -16.76 -18.83 11.10
CA ALA A 29 -17.59 -18.74 9.89
C ALA A 29 -17.56 -20.05 9.07
N LEU A 30 -16.43 -20.75 9.01
CA LEU A 30 -16.34 -22.03 8.29
C LEU A 30 -16.99 -23.19 9.04
N PHE A 31 -16.79 -23.29 10.37
CA PHE A 31 -17.24 -24.43 11.18
C PHE A 31 -18.66 -24.28 11.73
N CYS A 32 -19.07 -23.07 12.12
CA CYS A 32 -20.40 -22.84 12.72
C CYS A 32 -21.47 -22.51 11.67
N ALA A 33 -21.11 -22.01 10.49
CA ALA A 33 -22.09 -21.70 9.46
C ALA A 33 -22.50 -22.95 8.67
N LYS A 34 -23.78 -23.00 8.27
CA LYS A 34 -24.30 -24.06 7.42
C LYS A 34 -23.78 -23.88 5.98
N GLN A 35 -22.73 -24.62 5.64
CA GLN A 35 -22.20 -24.66 4.28
C GLN A 35 -23.15 -25.46 3.37
N LYS A 36 -23.75 -24.78 2.38
CA LYS A 36 -24.55 -25.39 1.31
C LYS A 36 -23.99 -24.99 -0.05
N PRO A 37 -22.92 -25.64 -0.54
CA PRO A 37 -22.41 -25.40 -1.88
C PRO A 37 -23.32 -26.06 -2.92
N TYR A 38 -23.59 -25.34 -4.01
CA TYR A 38 -24.26 -25.85 -5.21
C TYR A 38 -23.77 -25.04 -6.41
N ALA A 39 -23.98 -25.55 -7.63
CA ALA A 39 -23.37 -25.02 -8.85
C ALA A 39 -23.52 -23.49 -9.01
N GLU A 40 -24.75 -22.98 -8.96
CA GLU A 40 -25.03 -21.53 -9.15
C GLU A 40 -24.53 -20.65 -7.98
N LYS A 41 -24.37 -21.18 -6.77
CA LYS A 41 -23.82 -20.39 -5.65
C LYS A 41 -22.31 -20.18 -5.82
N ASN A 42 -21.65 -21.12 -6.48
CA ASN A 42 -20.21 -21.11 -6.69
C ASN A 42 -19.82 -20.55 -8.07
N SER A 43 -20.79 -20.20 -8.92
CA SER A 43 -20.51 -19.55 -10.19
C SER A 43 -20.13 -18.07 -9.99
N PRO A 44 -19.26 -17.51 -10.84
CA PRO A 44 -18.99 -16.07 -10.85
C PRO A 44 -20.29 -15.26 -10.99
N TYR A 45 -20.33 -14.10 -10.35
CA TYR A 45 -21.46 -13.19 -10.47
C TYR A 45 -21.38 -12.44 -11.81
N GLU A 46 -22.33 -12.71 -12.70
CA GLU A 46 -22.49 -12.01 -13.98
C GLU A 46 -23.99 -11.75 -14.25
N CYS A 47 -24.68 -11.13 -13.28
CA CYS A 47 -26.10 -10.78 -13.39
C CYS A 47 -27.06 -11.94 -13.80
N GLY A 48 -26.71 -13.19 -13.45
CA GLY A 48 -27.50 -14.38 -13.77
C GLY A 48 -27.13 -15.08 -15.07
N PHE A 49 -26.07 -14.63 -15.76
CA PHE A 49 -25.53 -15.26 -16.94
C PHE A 49 -24.23 -16.04 -16.62
N PRO A 50 -23.85 -17.01 -17.45
CA PRO A 50 -22.51 -17.58 -17.38
C PRO A 50 -21.48 -16.50 -17.76
N ALA A 51 -20.33 -16.49 -17.08
CA ALA A 51 -19.23 -15.57 -17.38
C ALA A 51 -18.87 -15.65 -18.88
N PHE A 52 -18.97 -14.53 -19.57
CA PHE A 52 -18.89 -14.47 -21.03
C PHE A 52 -17.45 -14.41 -21.57
N GLU A 53 -16.49 -13.99 -20.76
CA GLU A 53 -15.14 -13.63 -21.23
C GLU A 53 -14.01 -14.33 -20.47
N ASP A 54 -12.87 -14.48 -21.15
CA ASP A 54 -11.62 -14.90 -20.53
C ASP A 54 -11.13 -13.80 -19.57
N ALA A 55 -10.86 -14.15 -18.32
CA ALA A 55 -10.42 -13.22 -17.27
C ALA A 55 -9.00 -12.65 -17.49
N ARG A 56 -8.36 -12.97 -18.63
CA ARG A 56 -6.99 -12.58 -18.99
C ARG A 56 -6.93 -11.35 -19.90
N GLN A 57 -7.80 -10.38 -19.68
CA GLN A 57 -7.73 -9.11 -20.39
C GLN A 57 -6.54 -8.29 -19.88
N MET A 58 -5.91 -7.54 -20.79
CA MET A 58 -4.87 -6.61 -20.41
C MET A 58 -5.50 -5.48 -19.63
N PHE A 59 -5.10 -5.34 -18.37
CA PHE A 59 -5.45 -4.17 -17.57
C PHE A 59 -4.74 -2.94 -18.12
N ASP A 60 -5.35 -1.79 -17.87
CA ASP A 60 -4.81 -0.52 -18.32
C ASP A 60 -3.41 -0.25 -17.72
N VAL A 61 -2.48 0.25 -18.54
CA VAL A 61 -1.12 0.60 -18.11
C VAL A 61 -1.13 1.73 -17.07
N ARG A 62 -2.21 2.50 -16.97
CA ARG A 62 -2.41 3.56 -15.96
C ARG A 62 -2.17 3.09 -14.53
N TYR A 63 -2.58 1.87 -14.17
CA TYR A 63 -2.32 1.32 -12.83
C TYR A 63 -0.83 1.14 -12.53
N TYR A 64 -0.05 0.78 -13.54
CA TYR A 64 1.40 0.62 -13.42
C TYR A 64 2.10 1.97 -13.25
N LEU A 65 1.67 3.01 -13.99
CA LEU A 65 2.21 4.37 -13.85
C LEU A 65 2.02 4.91 -12.43
N VAL A 66 0.81 4.76 -11.87
CA VAL A 66 0.52 5.15 -10.47
C VAL A 66 1.37 4.36 -9.48
N GLY A 67 1.57 3.06 -9.69
CA GLY A 67 2.39 2.21 -8.81
C GLY A 67 3.87 2.61 -8.77
N ILE A 68 4.46 2.94 -9.91
CA ILE A 68 5.84 3.45 -9.97
C ILE A 68 5.94 4.81 -9.30
N LEU A 69 5.02 5.72 -9.61
CA LEU A 69 5.01 7.06 -9.02
C LEU A 69 4.90 6.99 -7.50
N PHE A 70 4.00 6.17 -6.98
CA PHE A 70 3.88 5.92 -5.55
C PHE A 70 5.19 5.38 -4.95
N THR A 71 5.87 4.47 -5.64
CA THR A 71 7.15 3.90 -5.17
C THR A 71 8.25 4.97 -5.07
N ILE A 72 8.31 5.89 -6.04
CA ILE A 72 9.28 6.99 -6.03
C ILE A 72 8.98 7.97 -4.88
N PHE A 73 7.71 8.34 -4.67
CA PHE A 73 7.30 9.19 -3.56
C PHE A 73 7.50 8.54 -2.19
N ASP A 74 7.32 7.23 -2.07
CA ASP A 74 7.60 6.52 -0.82
C ASP A 74 9.11 6.55 -0.51
N LEU A 75 9.96 6.38 -1.53
CA LEU A 75 11.40 6.55 -1.38
C LEU A 75 11.79 7.97 -0.97
N GLU A 76 11.12 9.00 -1.48
CA GLU A 76 11.32 10.40 -1.05
C GLU A 76 11.09 10.54 0.46
N MET A 77 10.02 9.95 0.99
CA MET A 77 9.71 9.99 2.42
C MET A 77 10.78 9.31 3.26
N VAL A 78 11.34 8.19 2.80
CA VAL A 78 12.46 7.51 3.48
C VAL A 78 13.67 8.43 3.66
N PHE A 79 13.94 9.34 2.71
CA PHE A 79 15.00 10.35 2.86
C PHE A 79 14.57 11.57 3.70
N LEU A 80 13.30 11.95 3.63
CA LEU A 80 12.73 13.09 4.36
C LEU A 80 12.70 12.86 5.86
N PHE A 81 12.37 11.66 6.33
CA PHE A 81 12.28 11.37 7.77
C PHE A 81 13.59 11.60 8.54
N PRO A 82 14.75 11.02 8.17
CA PRO A 82 16.01 11.28 8.85
C PRO A 82 16.42 12.77 8.80
N TRP A 83 16.16 13.44 7.68
CA TRP A 83 16.44 14.86 7.54
C TRP A 83 15.59 15.71 8.49
N ALA A 84 14.29 15.46 8.56
CA ALA A 84 13.37 16.16 9.47
C ALA A 84 13.75 15.94 10.95
N LEU A 85 14.14 14.73 11.33
CA LEU A 85 14.57 14.40 12.69
C LEU A 85 15.90 15.05 13.08
N THR A 86 16.76 15.39 12.12
CA THR A 86 18.11 15.91 12.36
C THR A 86 18.31 17.36 11.93
N LEU A 87 17.22 18.06 11.56
CA LEU A 87 17.24 19.42 11.02
C LEU A 87 18.03 20.41 11.89
N SER A 88 17.96 20.27 13.21
CA SER A 88 18.68 21.11 14.17
C SER A 88 20.19 20.89 14.21
N LYS A 89 20.71 19.81 13.62
CA LYS A 89 22.13 19.39 13.68
C LYS A 89 22.90 19.55 12.37
N ILE A 90 22.19 19.53 11.24
CA ILE A 90 22.78 19.49 9.89
C ILE A 90 23.16 20.87 9.31
N GLY A 91 22.71 21.96 9.96
CA GLY A 91 23.02 23.34 9.55
C GLY A 91 22.42 23.73 8.19
N MET A 92 22.78 24.92 7.69
CA MET A 92 22.22 25.45 6.44
C MET A 92 22.54 24.59 5.21
N PHE A 93 23.72 23.96 5.16
CA PHE A 93 24.09 23.12 4.02
C PHE A 93 23.17 21.89 3.88
N GLY A 94 22.89 21.19 4.98
CA GLY A 94 21.96 20.05 4.98
C GLY A 94 20.50 20.45 4.74
N PHE A 95 20.12 21.67 5.12
CA PHE A 95 18.81 22.21 4.78
C PHE A 95 18.66 22.42 3.27
N PHE A 96 19.61 23.14 2.65
CA PHE A 96 19.54 23.44 1.22
C PHE A 96 19.76 22.23 0.32
N SER A 97 20.56 21.25 0.74
CA SER A 97 20.75 20.01 -0.04
C SER A 97 19.44 19.22 -0.16
N MET A 98 18.68 19.09 0.94
CA MET A 98 17.39 18.42 0.89
C MET A 98 16.35 19.24 0.15
N LEU A 99 16.36 20.57 0.31
CA LEU A 99 15.47 21.44 -0.47
C LEU A 99 15.70 21.25 -1.97
N ALA A 100 16.96 21.16 -2.42
CA ALA A 100 17.28 20.89 -3.81
C ALA A 100 16.80 19.49 -4.26
N PHE A 101 16.96 18.47 -3.41
CA PHE A 101 16.45 17.12 -3.68
C PHE A 101 14.93 17.10 -3.88
N LEU A 102 14.17 17.74 -2.97
CA LEU A 102 12.71 17.86 -3.08
C LEU A 102 12.28 18.61 -4.34
N VAL A 103 13.00 19.68 -4.72
CA VAL A 103 12.71 20.42 -5.96
C VAL A 103 12.88 19.53 -7.18
N VAL A 104 13.95 18.73 -7.26
CA VAL A 104 14.17 17.83 -8.40
C VAL A 104 13.03 16.81 -8.54
N LEU A 105 12.60 16.19 -7.44
CA LEU A 105 11.48 15.25 -7.45
C LEU A 105 10.15 15.92 -7.76
N THR A 106 9.90 17.10 -7.20
CA THR A 106 8.70 17.89 -7.49
C THR A 106 8.63 18.27 -8.97
N VAL A 107 9.76 18.62 -9.60
CA VAL A 107 9.81 18.88 -11.05
C VAL A 107 9.48 17.63 -11.85
N GLY A 108 10.00 16.47 -11.46
CA GLY A 108 9.65 15.18 -12.08
C GLY A 108 8.15 14.89 -11.99
N PHE A 109 7.56 15.09 -10.81
CA PHE A 109 6.13 14.94 -10.61
C PHE A 109 5.30 15.92 -11.47
N ILE A 110 5.67 17.20 -11.51
CA ILE A 110 4.98 18.19 -12.35
C ILE A 110 5.07 17.78 -13.82
N TYR A 111 6.21 17.26 -14.29
CA TYR A 111 6.35 16.79 -15.65
C TYR A 111 5.39 15.64 -15.97
N GLU A 112 5.29 14.64 -15.10
CA GLU A 112 4.37 13.51 -15.27
C GLU A 112 2.91 13.94 -15.22
N TRP A 113 2.57 14.89 -14.32
CA TRP A 113 1.26 15.50 -14.25
C TRP A 113 0.90 16.20 -15.56
N CYS A 114 1.79 17.06 -16.07
CA CYS A 114 1.59 17.74 -17.35
C CYS A 114 1.54 16.80 -18.55
N LYS A 115 2.09 15.58 -18.43
CA LYS A 115 2.02 14.54 -19.46
C LYS A 115 0.74 13.71 -19.42
N GLY A 116 -0.16 13.97 -18.47
CA GLY A 116 -1.42 13.24 -18.33
C GLY A 116 -1.25 11.82 -17.79
N ALA A 117 -0.09 11.47 -17.21
CA ALA A 117 0.13 10.14 -16.62
C ALA A 117 -0.82 9.82 -15.46
N LEU A 118 -1.47 10.86 -14.91
CA LEU A 118 -2.43 10.81 -13.81
C LEU A 118 -3.87 11.12 -14.24
N GLU A 119 -4.17 11.22 -15.54
CA GLU A 119 -5.52 11.47 -16.04
C GLU A 119 -6.33 10.16 -16.17
N TRP A 120 -7.59 10.20 -15.74
CA TRP A 120 -8.47 9.02 -15.59
C TRP A 120 -9.70 9.04 -16.49
N ASP A 121 -9.78 10.01 -17.41
CA ASP A 121 -10.85 10.11 -18.41
C ASP A 121 -10.53 9.31 -19.69
#